data_AF-A0A354CRF4-F1
#
_entry.id   AF-A0A354CRF4-F1
#
_cell.length_a   1.000
_cell.length_b   1.000
_cell.length_c   1.000
_cell.angle_alpha   90.00
_cell.angle_beta   90.00
_cell.angle_gamma   90.00
#
_symmetry.space_group_name_H-M   'P 1'
#
loop_
_entity.id
_entity.type
_entity.pdbx_description
1 polymer ?
#
loop_
_entity_poly.entity_id
_entity_poly.type
_entity_poly.pdbx_seq_one_letter_code
_entity_poly.pdbx_strand_id
1 'polypeptide(L)'
;MKVGEYKVKRNYLIAQMVLDAVAVIIIIVICKCVISFGGFIESQNKLIHNSNNEVTGLVVWQWNIIWIVIAALVVLVSLLMIYLPRKQPKKYIVNKTNVQKYSDIVITAVTCVRIPVLLAVFEGMCIHQSVMVRNYDGIISLQIPLDILLAVIIIRFSIHRVRIIQPEKEEKKITLKEN
;
A
#
# COMPACT_ATOMS: atom_id res chain seq x y z
N MET A 1 3.57 12.31 -17.05
CA MET A 1 4.22 12.63 -15.75
C MET A 1 5.60 13.25 -16.02
N LYS A 2 6.24 13.89 -15.03
CA LYS A 2 7.61 14.41 -15.15
C LYS A 2 8.53 13.75 -14.13
N VAL A 3 9.77 13.46 -14.52
CA VAL A 3 10.86 13.03 -13.63
C VAL A 3 12.03 13.96 -13.87
N GLY A 4 12.26 14.90 -12.94
CA GLY A 4 13.16 16.04 -13.16
C GLY A 4 12.69 16.86 -14.36
N GLU A 5 13.59 17.05 -15.32
CA GLU A 5 13.32 17.81 -16.56
C GLU A 5 12.63 16.97 -17.65
N TYR A 6 12.61 15.64 -17.50
CA TYR A 6 12.13 14.73 -18.54
C TYR A 6 10.64 14.40 -18.42
N LYS A 7 9.93 14.47 -19.54
CA LYS A 7 8.53 14.01 -19.66
C LYS A 7 8.52 12.50 -19.87
N VAL A 8 7.69 11.81 -19.09
CA VAL A 8 7.56 10.35 -19.12
C VAL A 8 6.11 9.97 -19.41
N LYS A 9 5.91 9.01 -20.32
CA LYS A 9 4.59 8.44 -20.63
C LYS A 9 4.35 7.27 -19.68
N ARG A 10 3.13 7.11 -19.17
CA ARG A 10 2.81 5.95 -18.33
C ARG A 10 2.72 4.72 -19.22
N ASN A 11 3.48 3.67 -18.89
CA ASN A 11 3.33 2.35 -19.50
C ASN A 11 2.58 1.44 -18.52
N TYR A 12 1.33 1.09 -18.85
CA TYR A 12 0.50 0.24 -18.01
C TYR A 12 0.80 -1.23 -18.34
N LEU A 13 1.53 -1.91 -17.46
CA LEU A 13 1.84 -3.33 -17.63
C LEU A 13 0.64 -4.18 -17.20
N ILE A 14 0.44 -5.34 -17.83
CA ILE A 14 -0.64 -6.30 -17.47
C ILE A 14 -0.56 -6.67 -15.98
N ALA A 15 0.65 -6.87 -15.46
CA ALA A 15 0.87 -7.13 -14.04
C ALA A 15 0.31 -6.02 -13.12
N GLN A 16 0.35 -4.74 -13.55
CA GLN A 16 -0.23 -3.64 -12.77
C GLN A 16 -1.76 -3.70 -12.77
N MET A 17 -2.39 -4.11 -13.87
CA MET A 17 -3.85 -4.30 -13.91
C MET A 17 -4.30 -5.42 -12.97
N VAL A 18 -3.56 -6.54 -12.93
CA VAL A 18 -3.84 -7.64 -12.00
C VAL A 18 -3.70 -7.15 -10.55
N LEU A 19 -2.64 -6.41 -10.22
CA LEU A 19 -2.45 -5.85 -8.88
C LEU A 19 -3.50 -4.79 -8.51
N ASP A 20 -3.98 -4.01 -9.48
CA ASP A 20 -5.09 -3.06 -9.28
C ASP A 20 -6.39 -3.83 -8.96
N ALA A 21 -6.69 -4.92 -9.67
CA ALA A 21 -7.84 -5.78 -9.40
C ALA A 21 -7.76 -6.44 -8.01
N VAL A 22 -6.60 -6.97 -7.62
CA VAL A 22 -6.38 -7.53 -6.27
C VAL A 22 -6.62 -6.48 -5.19
N ALA A 23 -6.10 -5.26 -5.37
CA ALA A 23 -6.33 -4.17 -4.43
C ALA A 23 -7.83 -3.84 -4.27
N VAL A 24 -8.58 -3.81 -5.37
CA VAL A 24 -10.04 -3.59 -5.34
C VAL A 24 -10.76 -4.72 -4.59
N ILE A 25 -10.37 -5.98 -4.80
CA ILE A 25 -10.94 -7.13 -4.09
C ILE A 25 -10.70 -6.99 -2.57
N ILE A 26 -9.49 -6.64 -2.15
CA ILE A 26 -9.18 -6.45 -0.72
C ILE A 26 -10.06 -5.35 -0.10
N ILE A 27 -10.27 -4.24 -0.81
CA ILE A 27 -11.15 -3.15 -0.34
C ILE A 27 -12.60 -3.63 -0.20
N ILE A 28 -13.10 -4.39 -1.18
CA ILE A 28 -14.45 -4.96 -1.11
C ILE A 28 -14.58 -5.87 0.11
N VAL A 29 -13.57 -6.70 0.38
CA VAL A 29 -13.52 -7.58 1.55
C VAL A 29 -13.55 -6.76 2.84
N ILE A 30 -12.71 -5.72 2.96
CA ILE A 30 -12.72 -4.79 4.11
C ILE A 30 -14.12 -4.20 4.32
N CYS A 31 -14.74 -3.66 3.28
CA CYS A 31 -16.09 -3.09 3.36
C CYS A 31 -17.12 -4.12 3.83
N LYS A 32 -17.10 -5.34 3.27
CA LYS A 32 -18.02 -6.40 3.68
C LYS A 32 -17.82 -6.82 5.13
N CYS A 33 -16.57 -6.97 5.59
CA CYS A 33 -16.27 -7.29 6.98
C CYS A 33 -16.76 -6.20 7.94
N VAL A 34 -16.52 -4.92 7.65
CA VAL A 34 -17.00 -3.81 8.48
C VAL A 34 -18.53 -3.80 8.58
N ILE A 35 -19.24 -3.95 7.46
CA ILE A 35 -20.72 -3.95 7.45
C ILE A 35 -21.26 -5.18 8.18
N SER A 36 -20.69 -6.36 7.93
CA SER A 36 -21.08 -7.60 8.60
C SER A 36 -20.86 -7.52 10.11
N PHE A 37 -19.75 -6.93 10.55
CA PHE A 37 -19.46 -6.69 11.96
C PHE A 37 -20.47 -5.73 12.59
N GLY A 38 -20.86 -4.66 11.87
CA GLY A 38 -21.89 -3.74 12.31
C GLY A 38 -23.24 -4.43 12.54
N GLY A 39 -23.68 -5.26 11.58
CA GLY A 39 -24.91 -6.05 11.73
C GLY A 39 -24.85 -7.03 12.90
N PHE A 40 -23.70 -7.67 13.12
CA PHE A 40 -23.48 -8.55 14.27
C PHE A 40 -23.62 -7.78 15.60
N ILE A 41 -22.93 -6.65 15.77
CA ILE A 41 -23.01 -5.84 16.99
C ILE A 41 -24.42 -5.30 17.22
N GLU A 42 -25.10 -4.82 16.19
CA GLU A 42 -26.47 -4.33 16.31
C GLU A 42 -27.44 -5.43 16.77
N SER A 43 -27.29 -6.65 16.25
CA SER A 43 -28.09 -7.80 16.68
C SER A 43 -27.86 -8.15 18.16
N GLN A 44 -26.59 -8.15 18.61
CA GLN A 44 -26.22 -8.44 20.00
C GLN A 44 -26.74 -7.34 20.94
N ASN A 45 -26.59 -6.08 20.55
CA ASN A 45 -27.08 -4.93 21.31
C ASN A 45 -28.60 -4.98 21.50
N LYS A 46 -29.38 -5.39 20.47
CA LYS A 46 -30.84 -5.57 20.58
C LYS A 46 -31.22 -6.68 21.56
N LEU A 47 -30.51 -7.81 21.54
CA LEU A 47 -30.74 -8.91 22.49
C LEU A 47 -30.48 -8.46 23.93
N ILE A 48 -29.38 -7.74 24.16
CA ILE A 48 -29.03 -7.23 25.49
C ILE A 48 -30.08 -6.23 25.98
N HIS A 49 -30.48 -5.27 25.15
CA HIS A 49 -31.49 -4.27 25.51
C HIS A 49 -32.86 -4.89 25.81
N ASN A 50 -33.26 -5.95 25.10
CA ASN A 50 -34.51 -6.67 25.37
C ASN A 50 -34.45 -7.48 26.68
N SER A 51 -33.25 -7.86 27.12
CA SER A 51 -33.05 -8.61 28.37
C SER A 51 -32.88 -7.72 29.60
N ASN A 52 -32.21 -6.57 29.46
CA ASN A 52 -31.87 -5.66 30.56
C ASN A 52 -32.18 -4.22 30.13
N ASN A 53 -33.27 -3.64 30.67
CA ASN A 53 -33.76 -2.29 30.34
C ASN A 53 -32.82 -1.13 30.74
N GLU A 54 -31.65 -1.39 31.34
CA GLU A 54 -30.80 -0.36 31.97
C GLU A 54 -29.37 -0.25 31.43
N VAL A 55 -28.98 -0.99 30.39
CA VAL A 55 -27.57 -1.01 29.95
C VAL A 55 -27.22 0.20 29.07
N THR A 56 -26.60 1.21 29.69
CA THR A 56 -26.12 2.47 29.08
C THR A 56 -24.72 2.36 28.41
N GLY A 57 -24.30 1.16 28.01
CA GLY A 57 -22.92 0.89 27.55
C GLY A 57 -22.81 -0.04 26.34
N LEU A 58 -23.68 0.12 25.34
CA LEU A 58 -23.68 -0.72 24.14
C LEU A 58 -22.44 -0.45 23.26
N VAL A 59 -21.90 -1.51 22.64
CA VAL A 59 -20.73 -1.41 21.77
C VAL A 59 -21.08 -0.59 20.53
N VAL A 60 -20.36 0.51 20.30
CA VAL A 60 -20.56 1.44 19.19
C VAL A 60 -19.74 0.99 17.99
N TRP A 61 -20.35 0.25 17.06
CA TRP A 61 -19.64 -0.33 15.92
C TRP A 61 -19.25 0.70 14.85
N GLN A 62 -19.86 1.90 14.81
CA GLN A 62 -19.60 2.89 13.75
C GLN A 62 -18.13 3.31 13.66
N TRP A 63 -17.38 3.23 14.77
CA TRP A 63 -15.94 3.48 14.77
C TRP A 63 -15.15 2.55 13.84
N ASN A 64 -15.68 1.37 13.52
CA ASN A 64 -15.05 0.44 12.58
C ASN A 64 -15.03 0.95 11.12
N ILE A 65 -15.86 1.97 10.78
CA ILE A 65 -15.87 2.60 9.45
C ILE A 65 -14.52 3.25 9.13
N ILE A 66 -13.72 3.62 10.15
CA ILE A 66 -12.39 4.19 9.97
C ILE A 66 -11.48 3.30 9.10
N TRP A 67 -11.64 1.99 9.15
CA TRP A 67 -10.82 1.05 8.38
C TRP A 67 -11.10 1.13 6.87
N ILE A 68 -12.34 1.41 6.47
CA ILE A 68 -12.68 1.68 5.07
C ILE A 68 -11.98 2.95 4.61
N VAL A 69 -11.99 4.00 5.44
CA VAL A 69 -11.32 5.28 5.15
C VAL A 69 -9.81 5.09 5.02
N ILE A 70 -9.19 4.33 5.93
CA ILE A 70 -7.75 4.01 5.88
C ILE A 70 -7.42 3.24 4.61
N ALA A 71 -8.20 2.21 4.24
CA ALA A 71 -7.98 1.44 3.02
C ALA A 71 -8.09 2.32 1.76
N ALA A 72 -9.09 3.21 1.69
CA ALA A 72 -9.23 4.18 0.62
C ALA A 72 -8.03 5.15 0.56
N LEU A 73 -7.54 5.60 1.72
CA LEU A 73 -6.39 6.48 1.82
C LEU A 73 -5.10 5.81 1.33
N VAL A 74 -4.90 4.52 1.61
CA VAL A 74 -3.77 3.74 1.08
C VAL A 74 -3.78 3.73 -0.46
N VAL A 75 -4.94 3.54 -1.08
CA VAL A 75 -5.07 3.59 -2.53
C VAL A 75 -4.84 4.99 -3.07
N LEU A 76 -5.40 6.01 -2.42
CA LEU A 76 -5.21 7.41 -2.81
C LEU A 76 -3.74 7.79 -2.77
N VAL A 77 -3.03 7.48 -1.68
CA VAL A 77 -1.59 7.74 -1.53
C VAL A 77 -0.79 7.00 -2.60
N SER A 78 -1.12 5.73 -2.88
CA SER A 78 -0.48 4.95 -3.94
C SER A 78 -0.66 5.61 -5.32
N LEU A 79 -1.88 6.05 -5.65
CA LEU A 79 -2.17 6.76 -6.90
C LEU A 79 -1.42 8.09 -6.97
N LEU A 80 -1.40 8.86 -5.89
CA LEU A 80 -0.64 10.11 -5.81
C LEU A 80 0.86 9.86 -6.06
N MET A 81 1.46 8.85 -5.41
CA MET A 81 2.86 8.48 -5.64
C MET A 81 3.15 8.05 -7.10
N ILE A 82 2.15 7.50 -7.77
CA ILE A 82 2.24 7.17 -9.20
C ILE A 82 2.15 8.44 -10.04
N TYR A 83 1.18 9.32 -9.83
CA TYR A 83 0.91 10.43 -10.77
C TYR A 83 1.68 11.72 -10.49
N LEU A 84 2.17 11.95 -9.26
CA LEU A 84 2.89 13.17 -8.93
C LEU A 84 4.22 13.27 -9.71
N PRO A 85 4.60 14.50 -10.14
CA PRO A 85 5.90 14.73 -10.72
C PRO A 85 7.00 14.41 -9.70
N ARG A 86 8.00 13.65 -10.13
CA ARG A 86 9.09 13.21 -9.27
C ARG A 86 10.31 14.12 -9.47
N LYS A 87 10.96 14.48 -8.36
CA LYS A 87 12.27 15.13 -8.42
C LYS A 87 13.31 14.16 -8.97
N GLN A 88 14.35 14.70 -9.60
CA GLN A 88 15.46 13.88 -10.07
C GLN A 88 16.14 13.23 -8.85
N PRO A 89 16.37 11.90 -8.88
CA PRO A 89 16.95 11.20 -7.75
C PRO A 89 18.44 11.55 -7.59
N LYS A 90 18.85 12.02 -6.40
CA LYS A 90 20.24 12.45 -6.12
C LYS A 90 21.29 11.35 -6.30
N LYS A 91 20.91 10.08 -6.14
CA LYS A 91 21.82 8.92 -6.17
C LYS A 91 21.87 8.21 -7.53
N TYR A 92 21.07 8.64 -8.52
CA TYR A 92 20.96 7.94 -9.80
C TYR A 92 21.05 8.91 -10.98
N ILE A 93 21.85 8.55 -11.99
CA ILE A 93 21.94 9.30 -13.24
C ILE A 93 20.71 8.96 -14.08
N VAL A 94 19.89 9.97 -14.36
CA VAL A 94 18.66 9.84 -15.16
C VAL A 94 18.86 10.61 -16.46
N ASN A 95 18.84 9.90 -17.58
CA ASN A 95 19.00 10.39 -18.94
C ASN A 95 17.71 10.13 -19.74
N LYS A 96 17.57 10.74 -20.92
CA LYS A 96 16.40 10.55 -21.81
C LYS A 96 16.12 9.08 -22.16
N THR A 97 17.15 8.24 -22.21
CA THR A 97 17.06 6.82 -22.59
C THR A 97 16.64 5.89 -21.45
N ASN A 98 16.96 6.21 -20.20
CA ASN A 98 16.68 5.34 -19.04
C ASN A 98 15.49 5.80 -18.18
N VAL A 99 15.05 7.06 -18.34
CA VAL A 99 14.04 7.68 -17.48
C VAL A 99 12.69 6.94 -17.53
N GLN A 100 12.33 6.39 -18.69
CA GLN A 100 11.13 5.58 -18.85
C GLN A 100 11.21 4.29 -18.03
N LYS A 101 12.30 3.53 -18.17
CA LYS A 101 12.53 2.28 -17.41
C LYS A 101 12.59 2.54 -15.90
N TYR A 102 13.24 3.63 -15.48
CA TYR A 102 13.25 4.05 -14.08
C TYR A 102 11.84 4.31 -13.56
N SER A 103 11.04 5.10 -14.30
CA SER A 103 9.66 5.40 -13.91
C SER A 103 8.82 4.14 -13.80
N ASP A 104 8.92 3.23 -14.77
CA ASP A 104 8.17 1.97 -14.80
C ASP A 104 8.52 1.06 -13.60
N ILE A 105 9.80 0.96 -13.22
CA ILE A 105 10.23 0.20 -12.04
C ILE A 105 9.62 0.80 -10.77
N VAL A 106 9.68 2.11 -10.60
CA VAL A 106 9.15 2.76 -9.39
C VAL A 106 7.63 2.69 -9.33
N ILE A 107 6.92 2.87 -10.46
CA ILE A 107 5.45 2.68 -10.52
C ILE A 107 5.11 1.25 -10.10
N THR A 108 5.80 0.26 -10.67
CA THR A 108 5.59 -1.15 -10.32
C THR A 108 5.87 -1.42 -8.83
N ALA A 109 6.93 -0.84 -8.26
CA ALA A 109 7.24 -0.96 -6.85
C ALA A 109 6.10 -0.42 -5.97
N VAL A 110 5.58 0.76 -6.29
CA VAL A 110 4.47 1.39 -5.55
C VAL A 110 3.21 0.52 -5.64
N THR A 111 2.89 0.00 -6.83
CA THR A 111 1.73 -0.89 -7.03
C THR A 111 1.90 -2.21 -6.25
N CYS A 112 3.09 -2.79 -6.22
CA CYS A 112 3.37 -4.02 -5.48
C CYS A 112 3.31 -3.81 -3.96
N VAL A 113 3.91 -2.72 -3.43
CA VAL A 113 3.90 -2.41 -1.98
C VAL A 113 2.51 -2.10 -1.46
N ARG A 114 1.61 -1.58 -2.32
CA ARG A 114 0.22 -1.32 -1.93
C ARG A 114 -0.50 -2.57 -1.42
N ILE A 115 -0.22 -3.75 -1.97
CA ILE A 115 -0.90 -5.00 -1.58
C ILE A 115 -0.62 -5.41 -0.13
N PRO A 116 0.64 -5.62 0.31
CA PRO A 116 0.91 -5.96 1.71
C PRO A 116 0.46 -4.85 2.67
N VAL A 117 0.48 -3.57 2.26
CA VAL A 117 -0.07 -2.50 3.10
C VAL A 117 -1.58 -2.64 3.28
N LEU A 118 -2.33 -2.96 2.22
CA LEU A 118 -3.78 -3.22 2.32
C LEU A 118 -4.09 -4.47 3.15
N LEU A 119 -3.26 -5.52 3.07
CA LEU A 119 -3.40 -6.71 3.92
C LEU A 119 -3.15 -6.39 5.39
N ALA A 120 -2.11 -5.60 5.70
CA ALA A 120 -1.86 -5.15 7.06
C ALA A 120 -3.00 -4.28 7.63
N VAL A 121 -3.65 -3.47 6.79
CA VAL A 121 -4.85 -2.70 7.16
C VAL A 121 -6.03 -3.62 7.46
N PHE A 122 -6.25 -4.65 6.63
CA PHE A 122 -7.28 -5.65 6.86
C PHE A 122 -7.03 -6.41 8.18
N GLU A 123 -5.79 -6.81 8.44
CA GLU A 123 -5.44 -7.50 9.68
C GLU A 123 -5.62 -6.62 10.92
N GLY A 124 -5.20 -5.34 10.83
CA GLY A 124 -5.43 -4.35 11.88
C GLY A 124 -6.92 -4.16 12.18
N MET A 125 -7.77 -4.20 11.15
CA MET A 125 -9.23 -4.17 11.30
C MET A 125 -9.74 -5.40 12.07
N CYS A 126 -9.31 -6.61 11.69
CA CYS A 126 -9.70 -7.84 12.39
C CYS A 126 -9.29 -7.81 13.86
N ILE A 127 -8.06 -7.37 14.17
CA ILE A 127 -7.59 -7.21 15.55
C ILE A 127 -8.45 -6.21 16.31
N HIS A 128 -8.75 -5.05 15.72
CA HIS A 128 -9.61 -4.05 16.35
C HIS A 128 -11.02 -4.61 16.63
N GLN A 129 -11.60 -5.36 15.68
CA GLN A 129 -12.90 -6.02 15.86
C GLN A 129 -12.87 -7.05 17.00
N SER A 130 -11.82 -7.86 17.09
CA SER A 130 -11.65 -8.83 18.20
C SER A 130 -11.57 -8.12 19.56
N VAL A 131 -10.83 -7.02 19.65
CA VAL A 131 -10.73 -6.19 20.86
C VAL A 131 -12.08 -5.59 21.25
N MET A 132 -12.88 -5.11 20.28
CA MET A 132 -14.22 -4.57 20.54
C MET A 132 -15.18 -5.61 21.13
N VAL A 133 -15.03 -6.88 20.76
CA VAL A 133 -15.82 -8.01 21.29
C VAL A 133 -15.19 -8.60 22.56
N ARG A 134 -14.07 -8.03 23.05
CA ARG A 134 -13.27 -8.56 24.17
C ARG A 134 -12.81 -10.00 23.94
N ASN A 135 -12.64 -10.37 22.68
CA ASN A 135 -12.03 -11.64 22.30
C ASN A 135 -10.53 -11.42 22.11
N TYR A 136 -9.73 -11.82 23.09
CA TYR A 136 -8.28 -11.60 23.08
C TYR A 136 -7.48 -12.77 22.52
N ASP A 137 -8.15 -13.86 22.15
CA ASP A 137 -7.50 -15.03 21.58
C ASP A 137 -6.96 -14.67 20.19
N GLY A 138 -5.64 -14.81 20.02
CA GLY A 138 -4.99 -14.63 18.72
C GLY A 138 -4.79 -13.18 18.25
N ILE A 139 -4.82 -12.18 19.15
CA ILE A 139 -4.53 -10.77 18.80
C ILE A 139 -3.13 -10.58 18.20
N ILE A 140 -2.18 -11.46 18.56
CA ILE A 140 -0.82 -11.44 18.01
C ILE A 140 -0.84 -12.19 16.68
N SER A 141 -0.94 -11.44 15.59
CA SER A 141 -0.85 -11.99 14.23
C SER A 141 0.57 -11.88 13.68
N LEU A 142 1.12 -13.01 13.22
CA LEU A 142 2.40 -13.05 12.49
C LEU A 142 2.30 -12.40 11.10
N GLN A 143 1.08 -12.15 10.62
CA GLN A 143 0.83 -11.62 9.29
C GLN A 143 1.31 -10.16 9.14
N ILE A 144 1.16 -9.32 10.17
CA ILE A 144 1.64 -7.92 10.13
C ILE A 144 3.17 -7.84 9.95
N PRO A 145 3.99 -8.55 10.77
CA PRO A 145 5.43 -8.64 10.53
C PRO A 145 5.79 -9.17 9.13
N LEU A 146 5.04 -10.14 8.62
CA LEU A 146 5.26 -10.73 7.30
C LEU A 146 4.99 -9.72 6.17
N ASP A 147 3.91 -8.94 6.27
CA ASP A 147 3.55 -7.91 5.30
C ASP A 147 4.61 -6.79 5.26
N ILE A 148 5.12 -6.38 6.44
CA ILE A 148 6.24 -5.42 6.55
C ILE A 148 7.49 -5.98 5.88
N LEU A 149 7.84 -7.24 6.17
CA LEU A 149 9.00 -7.90 5.55
C LEU A 149 8.86 -7.97 4.03
N LEU A 150 7.68 -8.35 3.53
CA LEU A 150 7.39 -8.41 2.09
C LEU A 150 7.56 -7.03 1.43
N ALA A 151 7.03 -5.97 2.06
CA ALA A 151 7.19 -4.60 1.57
C ALA A 151 8.66 -4.19 1.48
N VAL A 152 9.47 -4.51 2.50
CA VAL A 152 10.92 -4.24 2.51
C VAL A 152 11.63 -4.99 1.37
N ILE A 153 11.30 -6.27 1.16
CA ILE A 153 11.87 -7.08 0.06
C ILE A 153 11.54 -6.45 -1.30
N ILE A 154 10.28 -6.05 -1.52
CA ILE A 154 9.84 -5.41 -2.76
C ILE A 154 10.61 -4.10 -3.01
N ILE A 155 10.78 -3.27 -1.97
CA ILE A 155 11.54 -2.02 -2.06
C ILE A 155 13.00 -2.30 -2.40
N ARG A 156 13.65 -3.24 -1.70
CA ARG A 156 15.05 -3.63 -1.94
C ARG A 156 15.25 -4.16 -3.36
N PHE A 157 14.36 -5.03 -3.82
CA PHE A 157 14.41 -5.58 -5.18
C PHE A 157 14.25 -4.48 -6.23
N SER A 158 13.34 -3.53 -5.99
CA SER A 158 13.13 -2.38 -6.90
C SER A 158 14.36 -1.48 -6.97
N ILE A 159 15.00 -1.19 -5.83
CA ILE A 159 16.28 -0.45 -5.78
C ILE A 159 17.37 -1.19 -6.56
N HIS A 160 17.47 -2.51 -6.39
CA HIS A 160 18.44 -3.33 -7.11
C HIS A 160 18.22 -3.24 -8.63
N ARG A 161 16.98 -3.38 -9.10
CA ARG A 161 16.64 -3.21 -10.53
C ARG A 161 16.98 -1.82 -11.05
N VAL A 162 16.77 -0.77 -10.25
CA VAL A 162 17.16 0.59 -10.63
C VAL A 162 18.68 0.72 -10.78
N ARG A 163 19.48 0.04 -9.96
CA ARG A 163 20.95 0.06 -10.07
C ARG A 163 21.45 -0.58 -11.38
N ILE A 164 20.83 -1.69 -11.79
CA ILE A 164 21.21 -2.41 -13.03
C ILE A 164 20.99 -1.55 -14.29
N ILE A 165 19.97 -0.68 -14.29
CA ILE A 165 19.65 0.17 -15.45
C ILE A 165 20.40 1.51 -15.46
N GLN A 166 21.30 1.75 -14.51
CA GLN A 166 22.13 2.95 -14.56
C GLN A 166 23.05 2.87 -15.78
N PRO A 167 23.19 3.97 -16.56
CA PRO A 167 24.25 4.04 -17.54
C PRO A 167 25.59 3.87 -16.81
N GLU A 168 26.54 3.18 -17.43
CA GLU A 168 27.93 3.20 -16.96
C GLU A 168 28.32 4.67 -16.79
N LYS A 169 28.93 5.00 -15.64
CA LYS A 169 29.54 6.32 -15.50
C LYS A 169 30.50 6.44 -16.67
N GLU A 170 30.30 7.42 -17.55
CA GLU A 170 31.35 7.83 -18.47
C GLU A 170 32.55 8.20 -17.58
N GLU A 171 33.47 7.27 -17.41
CA GLU A 171 34.81 7.57 -16.93
C GLU A 171 35.31 8.65 -17.87
N LYS A 172 35.60 9.83 -17.31
CA LYS A 172 36.24 10.90 -18.06
C LYS A 172 37.45 10.27 -18.74
N LYS A 173 37.37 10.04 -20.06
CA LYS A 173 38.54 9.78 -20.89
C LYS A 173 39.40 11.03 -20.76
N ILE A 174 40.35 11.00 -19.84
CA ILE A 174 41.47 11.92 -19.82
C ILE A 174 42.25 11.56 -21.08
N THR A 175 41.89 12.19 -22.20
CA THR A 175 42.79 12.27 -23.35
C THR A 175 43.99 13.08 -22.89
N LEU A 176 45.02 12.36 -22.42
CA LEU A 176 46.38 12.87 -22.39
C LEU A 176 46.70 13.25 -23.84
N LYS A 177 46.72 14.56 -24.11
CA LYS A 177 47.41 15.08 -25.27
C LYS A 177 48.89 14.82 -25.02
N GLU A 178 49.45 13.84 -25.72
CA GLU A 178 50.90 13.77 -25.91
C GLU A 178 51.30 15.01 -26.71
N ASN A 179 52.16 15.83 -26.09
CA ASN A 179 52.94 16.88 -26.73
C ASN A 179 54.35 16.34 -26.94
#